data_AF-A0A7J9I7K8-F1
#
_entry.id   AF-A0A7J9I7K8-F1
#
_cell.length_a   1.000
_cell.length_b   1.000
_cell.length_c   1.000
_cell.angle_alpha   90.00
_cell.angle_beta   90.00
_cell.angle_gamma   90.00
#
_symmetry.space_group_name_H-M   'P 1'
#
loop_
_entity.id
_entity.type
_entity.pdbx_description
1 polymer ?
#
loop_
_entity_poly.entity_id
_entity_poly.type
_entity_poly.pdbx_seq_one_letter_code
_entity_poly.pdbx_strand_id
1 'polypeptide(L)'
;MIRDPKQQVEMVGVPEEHLSGHAFHLYHLTSPDQTVSFEFQHNVCGRSIYAEGTVDAVLFLAKKAQPIKGGISNACSYCLRLL
;
A
#
# COMPACT_ATOMS: atom_id res chain seq x y z
N MET A 1 6.63 8.93 -13.20
CA MET A 1 7.56 8.43 -12.17
C MET A 1 8.78 9.33 -12.15
N ILE A 2 8.98 10.09 -11.09
CA ILE A 2 10.18 10.90 -10.87
C ILE A 2 11.30 9.96 -10.42
N ARG A 3 12.48 10.06 -11.05
CA ARG A 3 13.63 9.16 -10.79
C ARG A 3 14.86 9.88 -10.25
N ASP A 4 14.92 11.21 -10.37
CA ASP A 4 16.01 11.99 -9.80
C ASP A 4 15.88 12.01 -8.27
N PRO A 5 16.89 11.52 -7.51
CA PRO A 5 16.85 11.50 -6.06
C PRO A 5 16.59 12.87 -5.43
N LYS A 6 17.12 13.96 -6.01
CA LYS A 6 16.86 15.31 -5.48
C LYS A 6 15.39 15.68 -5.62
N GLN A 7 14.80 15.43 -6.79
CA GLN A 7 13.37 15.67 -7.00
C GLN A 7 12.49 14.74 -6.17
N GLN A 8 12.92 13.50 -5.89
CA GLN A 8 12.20 12.60 -5.00
C GLN A 8 12.13 13.14 -3.56
N VAL A 9 13.20 13.77 -3.07
CA VAL A 9 13.17 14.43 -1.75
C VAL A 9 12.35 15.71 -1.79
N GLU A 10 12.69 16.62 -2.71
CA GLU A 10 12.17 18.00 -2.69
C GLU A 10 10.72 18.12 -3.18
N MET A 11 10.33 17.33 -4.19
CA MET A 11 9.00 17.45 -4.81
C MET A 11 8.03 16.34 -4.38
N VAL A 12 8.54 15.10 -4.22
CA VAL A 12 7.70 13.95 -3.86
C VAL A 12 7.59 13.78 -2.34
N GLY A 13 8.55 14.34 -1.58
CA GLY A 13 8.57 14.25 -0.12
C GLY A 13 9.07 12.90 0.41
N VAL A 14 9.90 12.20 -0.36
CA VAL A 14 10.53 10.94 0.08
C VAL A 14 11.62 11.26 1.11
N PRO A 15 11.61 10.68 2.32
CA PRO A 15 12.72 10.82 3.27
C PRO A 15 14.04 10.30 2.69
N GLU A 16 15.15 11.01 2.90
CA GLU A 16 16.46 10.65 2.33
C GLU A 16 16.88 9.20 2.65
N GLU A 17 16.62 8.74 3.87
CA GLU A 17 16.91 7.38 4.34
C GLU A 17 16.14 6.28 3.59
N HIS A 18 15.07 6.64 2.87
CA HIS A 18 14.23 5.71 2.11
C HIS A 18 14.35 5.86 0.59
N LEU A 19 15.30 6.66 0.08
CA LEU A 19 15.51 6.84 -1.36
C LEU A 19 15.77 5.51 -2.09
N SER A 20 16.49 4.59 -1.45
CA SER A 20 16.79 3.26 -2.02
C SER A 20 15.65 2.25 -1.86
N GLY A 21 14.53 2.61 -1.21
CA GLY A 21 13.42 1.70 -0.95
C GLY A 21 12.16 2.42 -0.48
N HIS A 22 11.37 2.90 -1.44
CA HIS A 22 10.07 3.52 -1.22
C HIS A 22 9.13 3.24 -2.40
N ALA A 23 7.83 3.48 -2.20
CA ALA A 23 6.83 3.49 -3.26
C ALA A 23 5.82 4.61 -2.97
N PHE A 24 5.91 5.70 -3.74
CA PHE A 24 5.01 6.86 -3.63
C PHE A 24 4.21 6.94 -4.93
N HIS A 25 2.88 6.93 -4.83
CA HIS A 25 2.00 7.15 -5.97
C HIS A 25 1.00 8.25 -5.65
N LEU A 26 0.82 9.15 -6.60
CA LEU A 26 -0.18 10.21 -6.61
C LEU A 26 -0.96 10.10 -7.90
N TYR A 27 -2.29 9.99 -7.78
CA TYR A 27 -3.23 10.02 -8.89
C TYR A 27 -4.04 11.30 -8.76
N HIS A 28 -3.97 12.15 -9.77
CA HIS A 28 -4.72 13.40 -9.82
C HIS A 28 -5.72 13.34 -10.98
N LEU A 29 -6.99 13.56 -10.69
CA LEU A 29 -8.08 13.63 -11.66
C LEU A 29 -8.74 14.99 -11.55
N THR A 30 -8.81 15.74 -12.65
CA THR A 30 -9.47 17.06 -12.70
C THR A 30 -10.59 17.03 -13.74
N SER A 31 -11.74 17.61 -13.42
CA SER A 31 -12.86 17.74 -14.35
C SER A 31 -12.48 18.65 -15.54
N PRO A 32 -13.12 18.50 -16.72
CA PRO A 32 -12.80 19.32 -17.89
C PRO A 32 -12.96 20.84 -17.66
N ASP A 33 -13.92 21.24 -16.83
CA ASP A 33 -14.19 22.63 -16.45
C ASP A 33 -13.32 23.12 -15.28
N GLN A 34 -12.42 22.27 -14.77
CA GLN A 34 -11.47 22.54 -13.69
C GLN A 34 -12.10 22.88 -12.34
N THR A 35 -13.40 22.63 -12.15
CA THR A 35 -14.10 22.95 -10.90
C THR A 35 -14.00 21.85 -9.84
N VAL A 36 -13.68 20.61 -10.25
CA VAL A 36 -13.58 19.46 -9.37
C VAL A 36 -12.24 18.76 -9.57
N SER A 37 -11.55 18.47 -8.47
CA SER A 37 -10.32 17.66 -8.49
C SER A 37 -10.38 16.58 -7.40
N PHE A 38 -9.86 15.40 -7.75
CA PHE A 38 -9.63 14.29 -6.83
C PHE A 38 -8.16 13.93 -6.81
N GLU A 39 -7.65 13.71 -5.62
CA GLU A 39 -6.30 13.21 -5.40
C GLU A 39 -6.34 11.93 -4.58
N PHE A 40 -5.65 10.90 -5.06
CA PHE A 40 -5.42 9.66 -4.34
C PHE A 40 -3.91 9.48 -4.16
N GLN A 41 -3.48 9.34 -2.91
CA GLN A 41 -2.06 9.19 -2.59
C GLN A 41 -1.85 8.03 -1.63
N HIS A 42 -0.82 7.24 -1.88
CA HIS A 42 -0.31 6.26 -0.93
C HIS A 42 1.21 6.16 -1.03
N ASN A 43 1.85 6.30 0.12
CA ASN A 43 3.29 6.41 0.26
C ASN A 43 3.78 5.34 1.22
N VAL A 44 4.69 4.50 0.75
CA VAL A 44 5.30 3.43 1.53
C VAL A 44 6.79 3.69 1.63
N CYS A 45 7.29 3.71 2.86
CA CYS A 45 8.71 3.79 3.18
C CYS A 45 9.21 2.40 3.62
N GLY A 46 10.29 1.93 3.02
CA GLY A 46 10.87 0.64 3.37
C GLY A 46 9.92 -0.54 3.09
N ARG A 47 9.79 -1.45 4.08
CA ARG A 47 9.11 -2.74 3.90
C ARG A 47 8.14 -3.13 5.02
N SER A 48 7.92 -2.26 6.02
CA SER A 48 7.13 -2.59 7.22
C SER A 48 5.72 -3.04 6.87
N ILE A 49 5.01 -2.32 5.99
CA ILE A 49 3.64 -2.66 5.59
C ILE A 49 3.52 -4.07 4.98
N TYR A 50 4.55 -4.54 4.27
CA TYR A 50 4.56 -5.89 3.70
C TYR A 50 4.82 -6.94 4.77
N ALA A 51 5.69 -6.62 5.74
CA ALA A 51 5.98 -7.51 6.87
C ALA A 51 4.75 -7.67 7.77
N GLU A 52 4.13 -6.56 8.16
CA GLU A 52 2.91 -6.51 8.97
C GLU A 52 1.75 -7.24 8.27
N GLY A 53 1.48 -6.91 7.00
CA GLY A 53 0.44 -7.61 6.23
C GLY A 53 0.69 -9.12 6.08
N THR A 54 1.96 -9.55 6.07
CA THR A 54 2.30 -10.98 6.07
C THR A 54 2.02 -11.62 7.43
N VAL A 55 2.36 -10.96 8.54
CA VAL A 55 2.03 -11.42 9.90
C VAL A 55 0.52 -11.57 10.05
N ASP A 56 -0.26 -10.59 9.59
CA ASP A 56 -1.73 -10.65 9.59
C ASP A 56 -2.26 -11.83 8.78
N ALA A 57 -1.68 -12.08 7.60
CA ALA A 57 -2.06 -13.21 6.75
C ALA A 57 -1.75 -14.57 7.42
N VAL A 58 -0.62 -14.68 8.14
CA VAL A 58 -0.28 -15.88 8.91
C VAL A 58 -1.27 -16.10 10.05
N LEU A 59 -1.59 -15.06 10.82
CA LEU A 59 -2.57 -15.13 11.90
C LEU A 59 -3.96 -15.52 11.38
N PHE A 60 -4.36 -14.96 10.25
CA PHE A 60 -5.60 -15.33 9.57
C PHE A 60 -5.63 -16.81 9.20
N LEU A 61 -4.54 -17.31 8.58
CA LEU A 61 -4.46 -18.70 8.18
C LEU A 61 -4.46 -19.63 9.39
N ALA A 62 -3.72 -19.30 10.45
CA ALA A 62 -3.70 -20.05 11.70
C ALA A 62 -5.10 -20.16 12.32
N LYS A 63 -5.89 -19.07 12.31
CA LYS A 63 -7.29 -19.09 12.77
C LYS A 63 -8.19 -19.96 11.89
N LYS A 64 -7.96 -19.97 10.56
CA LYS A 64 -8.71 -20.80 9.60
C LYS A 64 -8.34 -22.28 9.63
N ALA A 65 -7.13 -22.64 10.06
CA ALA A 65 -6.63 -24.01 10.10
C ALA A 65 -7.24 -24.89 11.22
N GLN A 66 -8.09 -24.31 12.08
CA GLN A 66 -8.98 -25.10 12.96
C GLN A 66 -9.95 -25.96 12.11
N PRO A 67 -10.42 -27.13 12.59
CA PRO A 67 -10.65 -28.32 11.77
C PRO A 67 -11.77 -28.16 10.72
N ILE A 68 -11.46 -27.51 9.61
CA ILE A 68 -12.29 -27.37 8.43
C ILE A 68 -11.36 -27.37 7.21
N LYS A 69 -11.73 -28.15 6.20
CA LYS A 69 -10.97 -28.48 4.97
C LYS A 69 -10.20 -27.29 4.39
N GLY A 70 -8.89 -27.47 4.25
CA GLY A 70 -7.96 -26.48 3.69
C GLY A 70 -8.32 -26.03 2.26
N GLY A 71 -7.98 -24.77 1.95
CA GLY A 71 -8.16 -24.13 0.65
C GLY A 71 -7.28 -22.87 0.52
N ILE A 72 -7.14 -22.35 -0.70
CA ILE A 72 -6.32 -21.16 -0.99
C ILE A 72 -7.03 -19.90 -0.48
N SER A 73 -6.30 -19.01 0.19
CA SER A 73 -6.81 -17.72 0.68
C SER A 73 -6.04 -16.55 0.08
N ASN A 74 -6.70 -15.40 -0.09
CA ASN A 74 -6.10 -14.14 -0.55
C ASN A 74 -6.43 -12.97 0.41
N ALA A 75 -5.72 -11.85 0.27
CA ALA A 75 -5.90 -10.68 1.13
C ALA A 75 -7.32 -10.07 1.03
N CYS A 76 -7.99 -10.14 -0.13
CA CYS A 76 -9.37 -9.68 -0.28
C CYS A 76 -10.34 -10.46 0.63
N SER A 77 -10.11 -11.76 0.79
CA SER A 77 -10.89 -12.63 1.68
C SER A 77 -10.69 -12.32 3.17
N TYR A 78 -9.61 -11.61 3.52
CA TYR A 78 -9.33 -11.13 4.87
C TYR A 78 -10.07 -9.82 5.17
N CYS A 79 -9.99 -8.85 4.24
CA CYS A 79 -10.56 -7.52 4.40
C CYS A 79 -12.10 -7.53 4.54
N LEU A 80 -12.79 -8.40 3.79
CA LEU A 80 -14.25 -8.59 3.84
C LEU A 80 -14.79 -9.14 5.18
N ARG A 81 -13.93 -9.59 6.10
CA ARG A 81 -14.35 -10.07 7.44
C ARG A 81 -14.12 -9.06 8.56
N LEU A 82 -13.53 -7.91 8.25
CA LEU A 82 -13.24 -6.83 9.20
C LEU A 82 -14.16 -5.61 9.03
N LEU A 83 -15.06 -5.62 8.04
CA LEU A 83 -16.16 -4.68 7.83
C LEU A 83 -17.49 -5.41 8.05
#